data_AF-A0A1C5TG37-F1
#
_entry.id   AF-A0A1C5TG37-F1
#
_cell.length_a   1.000
_cell.length_b   1.000
_cell.length_c   1.000
_cell.angle_alpha   90.00
_cell.angle_beta   90.00
_cell.angle_gamma   90.00
#
_symmetry.space_group_name_H-M   'P 1'
#
loop_
_entity.id
_entity.type
_entity.pdbx_description
1 polymer ?
#
loop_
_entity_poly.entity_id
_entity_poly.type
_entity_poly.pdbx_seq_one_letter_code
_entity_poly.pdbx_strand_id
1 'polypeptide(L)'
;MREKILAHPIRWLIGLCACLVFFGCFGFPIYNFTTGRRFGSWYLLLALCFFYYEIGQILGVLHSRCKVRRSAALALGMTLLGLACRFLMEFGEVSNTEDFTLPNVALHLFVVVALTTLGSLSPVVDNQRPPLRNG
;
A
#
# COMPACT_ATOMS: atom_id res chain seq x y z
N MET A 1 -17.81 -4.90 -11.02
CA MET A 1 -16.50 -5.22 -10.37
C MET A 1 -16.67 -5.60 -8.90
N ARG A 2 -17.39 -4.80 -8.11
CA ARG A 2 -17.71 -5.07 -6.69
C ARG A 2 -18.26 -6.47 -6.40
N GLU A 3 -19.26 -6.92 -7.15
CA GLU A 3 -19.87 -8.25 -6.93
C GLU A 3 -18.85 -9.39 -7.05
N LYS A 4 -17.92 -9.29 -8.00
CA LYS A 4 -16.83 -10.27 -8.17
C LYS A 4 -15.83 -10.23 -7.00
N ILE A 5 -15.56 -9.04 -6.45
CA ILE A 5 -14.68 -8.87 -5.28
C ILE A 5 -15.32 -9.50 -4.04
N LEU A 6 -16.60 -9.19 -3.80
CA LEU A 6 -17.35 -9.69 -2.65
C LEU A 6 -17.73 -11.16 -2.74
N ALA A 7 -17.78 -11.74 -3.94
CA ALA A 7 -17.96 -13.19 -4.13
C ALA A 7 -16.75 -13.99 -3.63
N HIS A 8 -15.54 -13.42 -3.67
CA HIS A 8 -14.29 -14.10 -3.29
C HIS A 8 -13.36 -13.22 -2.43
N PRO A 9 -13.83 -12.71 -1.28
CA PRO A 9 -13.14 -11.67 -0.54
C PRO A 9 -11.78 -12.11 0.00
N ILE A 10 -11.65 -13.38 0.39
CA ILE A 10 -10.39 -13.95 0.90
C ILE A 10 -9.33 -14.02 -0.20
N ARG A 11 -9.71 -14.42 -1.42
CA ARG A 11 -8.76 -14.51 -2.56
C ARG A 11 -8.21 -13.13 -2.91
N TRP A 12 -9.08 -12.11 -2.94
CA TRP A 12 -8.68 -10.73 -3.14
C TRP A 12 -7.79 -10.23 -2.01
N LEU A 13 -8.15 -10.51 -0.75
CA LEU A 13 -7.35 -10.09 0.39
C LEU A 13 -5.93 -10.68 0.35
N ILE A 14 -5.80 -11.98 0.07
CA ILE A 14 -4.49 -12.64 -0.08
C ILE A 14 -3.68 -11.98 -1.21
N GLY A 15 -4.30 -11.75 -2.36
CA GLY A 15 -3.65 -11.10 -3.50
C GLY A 15 -3.17 -9.69 -3.17
N LEU A 16 -4.01 -8.87 -2.52
CA LEU A 16 -3.65 -7.50 -2.12
C LEU A 16 -2.54 -7.48 -1.07
N CYS A 17 -2.60 -8.40 -0.11
CA CYS A 17 -1.55 -8.60 0.89
C CYS A 17 -0.21 -8.94 0.22
N ALA A 18 -0.20 -9.87 -0.72
CA ALA A 18 1.01 -10.22 -1.48
C ALA A 18 1.52 -9.03 -2.30
N CYS A 19 0.63 -8.27 -2.95
CA CYS A 19 1.01 -7.05 -3.69
C CYS A 19 1.63 -6.00 -2.76
N LEU A 20 1.07 -5.77 -1.56
CA LEU A 20 1.62 -4.82 -0.59
C LEU A 20 3.02 -5.21 -0.13
N VAL A 21 3.24 -6.50 0.18
CA VAL A 21 4.57 -7.01 0.52
C VAL A 21 5.54 -6.82 -0.64
N PHE A 22 5.13 -7.19 -1.86
CA PHE A 22 5.97 -7.08 -3.05
C PHE A 22 6.36 -5.63 -3.36
N PHE A 23 5.38 -4.72 -3.45
CA PHE A 23 5.65 -3.31 -3.72
C PHE A 23 6.36 -2.59 -2.57
N GLY A 24 6.08 -2.96 -1.31
CA GLY A 24 6.80 -2.45 -0.15
C GLY A 24 8.26 -2.92 -0.13
N CYS A 25 8.54 -4.11 -0.65
CA CYS A 25 9.89 -4.65 -0.76
C CYS A 25 10.67 -4.00 -1.90
N PHE A 26 10.14 -4.03 -3.13
CA PHE A 26 10.86 -3.58 -4.33
C PHE A 26 10.75 -2.08 -4.59
N GLY A 27 9.71 -1.43 -4.08
CA GLY A 27 9.49 0.02 -4.23
C GLY A 27 10.16 0.88 -3.14
N PHE A 28 10.91 0.26 -2.24
CA PHE A 28 11.60 0.93 -1.13
C PHE A 28 13.07 1.24 -1.46
N PRO A 29 13.58 2.43 -1.10
CA PRO A 29 12.87 3.59 -0.56
C PRO A 29 12.21 4.44 -1.67
N ILE A 30 11.08 5.09 -1.35
CA ILE A 30 10.43 6.03 -2.31
C ILE A 30 11.36 7.20 -2.61
N TYR A 31 12.01 7.71 -1.57
CA TYR A 31 13.08 8.69 -1.65
C TYR A 31 14.09 8.37 -0.55
N ASN A 32 15.37 8.40 -0.92
CA ASN A 32 16.48 8.18 -0.02
C ASN A 32 17.09 9.54 0.36
N PHE A 33 16.89 9.97 1.61
CA PHE A 33 17.44 11.22 2.15
C PHE A 33 18.96 11.16 2.37
N THR A 34 19.55 9.97 2.45
CA THR A 34 21.00 9.78 2.61
C THR A 34 21.74 10.05 1.30
N THR A 35 21.22 9.52 0.19
CA THR A 35 21.88 9.58 -1.13
C THR A 35 21.24 10.56 -2.10
N GLY A 36 20.07 11.12 -1.75
CA GLY A 36 19.26 11.99 -2.62
C GLY A 36 18.59 11.27 -3.78
N ARG A 37 18.72 9.93 -3.85
CA ARG A 37 18.12 9.11 -4.91
C ARG A 37 16.61 8.93 -4.68
N ARG A 38 15.84 8.97 -5.76
CA ARG A 38 14.42 8.59 -5.76
C ARG A 38 14.23 7.19 -6.33
N PHE A 39 13.11 6.55 -6.03
CA PHE A 39 12.76 5.28 -6.64
C PHE A 39 12.59 5.43 -8.17
N GLY A 40 13.52 4.85 -8.92
CA GLY A 40 13.47 4.77 -10.38
C GLY A 40 13.28 6.12 -11.09
N SER A 41 12.62 6.06 -12.25
CA SER A 41 12.19 7.25 -12.97
C SER A 41 10.92 7.84 -12.34
N TRP A 42 10.61 9.11 -12.66
CA TRP A 42 9.38 9.73 -12.15
C TRP A 42 8.12 8.94 -12.57
N TYR A 43 8.12 8.33 -13.77
CA TYR A 43 7.03 7.50 -14.26
C TYR A 43 6.82 6.25 -13.41
N LEU A 44 7.92 5.59 -12.98
CA LEU A 44 7.84 4.42 -12.10
C LEU A 44 7.33 4.81 -10.71
N LEU A 45 7.76 5.95 -10.18
CA LEU A 45 7.24 6.48 -8.93
C LEU A 45 5.74 6.78 -9.03
N LEU A 46 5.30 7.43 -10.10
CA LEU A 46 3.87 7.70 -10.32
C LEU A 46 3.06 6.40 -10.44
N ALA A 47 3.56 5.43 -11.19
CA ALA A 47 2.92 4.12 -11.33
C ALA A 47 2.79 3.41 -9.98
N LEU A 48 3.85 3.42 -9.16
CA LEU A 48 3.85 2.86 -7.82
C LEU A 48 2.79 3.55 -6.93
N CYS A 49 2.73 4.89 -6.96
CA CYS A 49 1.71 5.65 -6.23
C CYS A 49 0.29 5.28 -6.69
N PHE A 50 0.08 5.13 -8.00
CA PHE A 50 -1.20 4.72 -8.56
C PHE A 50 -1.58 3.30 -8.09
N PHE A 51 -0.64 2.36 -8.05
CA PHE A 51 -0.89 1.01 -7.52
C PHE A 51 -1.34 1.02 -6.05
N TYR A 52 -0.68 1.78 -5.18
CA TYR A 52 -1.09 1.90 -3.78
C TYR A 52 -2.49 2.50 -3.63
N TYR A 53 -2.83 3.48 -4.47
CA TYR A 53 -4.17 4.08 -4.51
C TYR A 53 -5.24 3.06 -4.95
N GLU A 54 -5.00 2.30 -6.00
CA GLU A 54 -5.91 1.23 -6.49
C GLU A 54 -6.09 0.11 -5.46
N ILE A 55 -5.01 -0.34 -4.80
CA ILE A 55 -5.09 -1.28 -3.67
C ILE A 55 -6.01 -0.73 -2.58
N GLY A 56 -5.88 0.57 -2.27
CA GLY A 56 -6.74 1.27 -1.32
C GLY A 56 -8.22 1.20 -1.69
N GLN A 57 -8.56 1.43 -2.96
CA GLN A 57 -9.95 1.35 -3.45
C GLN A 57 -10.54 -0.06 -3.25
N ILE A 58 -9.80 -1.10 -3.62
CA ILE A 58 -10.26 -2.50 -3.49
C ILE A 58 -10.41 -2.88 -2.00
N LEU A 59 -9.46 -2.50 -1.14
CA LEU A 59 -9.57 -2.69 0.32
C LEU A 59 -10.77 -1.92 0.89
N GLY A 60 -11.05 -0.71 0.39
CA GLY A 60 -12.22 0.07 0.76
C GLY A 60 -13.54 -0.64 0.45
N VAL A 61 -13.61 -1.34 -0.70
CA VAL A 61 -14.76 -2.18 -1.06
C VAL A 61 -14.88 -3.42 -0.17
N LEU A 62 -13.75 -4.06 0.18
CA LEU A 62 -13.72 -5.25 1.04
C LEU A 62 -14.06 -4.94 2.51
N HIS A 63 -13.73 -3.76 3.00
CA HIS A 63 -13.93 -3.37 4.39
C HIS A 63 -15.18 -2.49 4.53
N SER A 64 -16.35 -3.10 4.74
CA SER A 64 -17.61 -2.37 4.90
C SER A 64 -17.68 -1.46 6.15
N ARG A 65 -17.01 -1.84 7.24
CA ARG A 65 -16.86 -1.03 8.47
C ARG A 65 -15.40 -0.71 8.73
N CYS A 66 -15.14 0.50 9.22
CA CYS A 66 -13.80 0.99 9.55
C CYS A 66 -12.79 0.88 8.39
N LYS A 67 -13.26 1.12 7.14
CA LYS A 67 -12.45 0.96 5.92
C LYS A 67 -11.08 1.60 6.01
N VAL A 68 -11.02 2.86 6.45
CA VAL A 68 -9.77 3.60 6.60
C VAL A 68 -8.82 2.90 7.57
N ARG A 69 -9.29 2.58 8.79
CA ARG A 69 -8.46 1.95 9.83
C ARG A 69 -7.95 0.58 9.40
N ARG A 70 -8.79 -0.24 8.77
CA ARG A 70 -8.40 -1.58 8.32
C ARG A 70 -7.46 -1.53 7.13
N SER A 71 -7.74 -0.68 6.14
CA SER A 71 -6.84 -0.46 5.00
C SER A 71 -5.48 0.07 5.45
N ALA A 72 -5.47 1.06 6.35
CA ALA A 72 -4.24 1.60 6.92
C ALA A 72 -3.44 0.54 7.67
N ALA A 73 -4.09 -0.26 8.53
CA ALA A 73 -3.43 -1.30 9.31
C ALA A 73 -2.84 -2.40 8.41
N LEU A 74 -3.58 -2.83 7.37
CA LEU A 74 -3.07 -3.81 6.41
C LEU A 74 -1.93 -3.25 5.56
N ALA A 75 -2.07 -2.03 5.05
CA ALA A 75 -1.01 -1.36 4.29
C ALA A 75 0.25 -1.22 5.14
N LEU A 76 0.13 -0.76 6.39
CA LEU A 76 1.26 -0.62 7.30
C LEU A 76 1.92 -1.98 7.59
N GLY A 77 1.13 -2.97 8.01
CA GLY A 77 1.65 -4.29 8.39
C GLY A 77 2.32 -5.03 7.23
N MET A 78 1.70 -5.03 6.06
CA MET A 78 2.24 -5.74 4.90
C MET A 78 3.42 -5.01 4.25
N THR A 79 3.43 -3.67 4.27
CA THR A 79 4.62 -2.91 3.84
C THR A 79 5.78 -3.15 4.81
N LEU A 80 5.56 -3.17 6.13
CA LEU A 80 6.61 -3.53 7.09
C LEU A 80 7.17 -4.93 6.85
N LEU A 81 6.31 -5.89 6.52
CA LEU A 81 6.76 -7.23 6.12
C LEU A 81 7.60 -7.18 4.82
N GLY A 82 7.17 -6.39 3.82
CA GLY A 82 7.96 -6.14 2.61
C GLY A 82 9.32 -5.51 2.90
N LEU A 83 9.39 -4.53 3.80
CA LEU A 83 10.63 -3.92 4.26
C LEU A 83 11.54 -4.93 4.97
N ALA A 84 10.98 -5.82 5.79
CA ALA A 84 11.75 -6.89 6.42
C ALA A 84 12.33 -7.85 5.36
N CYS A 85 11.54 -8.24 4.36
CA CYS A 85 12.03 -9.04 3.23
C CYS A 85 13.15 -8.32 2.48
N ARG A 86 12.98 -7.03 2.19
CA ARG A 86 13.99 -6.20 1.53
C ARG A 86 15.29 -6.16 2.31
N PHE A 87 15.20 -5.90 3.61
CA PHE A 87 16.36 -5.85 4.51
C PHE A 87 17.15 -7.16 4.53
N LEU A 88 16.43 -8.29 4.60
CA LEU A 88 17.04 -9.62 4.62
C LEU A 88 17.72 -9.99 3.30
N MET A 89 17.17 -9.58 2.16
CA MET A 89 17.77 -9.86 0.85
C MET A 89 19.09 -9.09 0.62
N GLU A 90 19.20 -7.87 1.14
CA GLU A 90 20.42 -7.05 1.03
C GLU A 90 21.25 -7.04 2.33
N PHE A 91 21.10 -8.08 3.15
CA PHE A 91 21.77 -8.12 4.45
C PHE A 91 23.30 -8.13 4.26
N GLY A 92 23.98 -7.14 4.83
CA GLY A 92 25.41 -6.93 4.69
C GLY A 92 25.82 -6.00 3.54
N GLU A 93 24.89 -5.54 2.71
CA GLU A 93 25.17 -4.53 1.68
C GLU A 93 25.18 -3.11 2.27
N VAL A 94 26.01 -2.24 1.69
CA VAL A 94 26.06 -0.81 2.08
C VAL A 94 24.74 -0.11 1.76
N SER A 95 24.05 -0.52 0.69
CA SER A 95 22.72 -0.01 0.32
C SER A 95 21.75 -0.06 1.49
N ASN A 96 21.77 -1.14 2.27
CA ASN A 96 20.90 -1.30 3.45
C ASN A 96 21.13 -0.19 4.49
N THR A 97 22.39 0.21 4.72
CA THR A 97 22.70 1.30 5.68
C THR A 97 22.23 2.67 5.17
N GLU A 98 22.23 2.87 3.86
CA GLU A 98 21.75 4.10 3.23
C GLU A 98 20.22 4.16 3.13
N ASP A 99 19.59 3.00 2.86
CA ASP A 99 18.16 2.87 2.59
C ASP A 99 17.36 2.78 3.90
N PHE A 100 17.78 1.97 4.88
CA PHE A 100 17.06 1.73 6.14
C PHE A 100 17.37 2.78 7.22
N THR A 101 17.27 4.06 6.85
CA THR A 101 17.28 5.15 7.82
C THR A 101 15.85 5.49 8.28
N LEU A 102 15.73 6.03 9.49
CA LEU A 102 14.44 6.45 10.04
C LEU A 102 13.64 7.38 9.09
N PRO A 103 14.22 8.44 8.48
CA PRO A 103 13.45 9.31 7.58
C PRO A 103 12.99 8.59 6.30
N ASN A 104 13.81 7.70 5.72
CA ASN A 104 13.43 6.94 4.52
C ASN A 104 12.26 5.99 4.80
N VAL A 105 12.36 5.23 5.91
CA VAL A 105 11.30 4.30 6.35
C VAL A 105 10.03 5.07 6.68
N ALA A 106 10.13 6.17 7.44
CA ALA A 106 8.98 6.98 7.82
C ALA A 106 8.27 7.57 6.59
N LEU A 107 9.02 8.15 5.64
CA LEU A 107 8.44 8.69 4.41
C LEU A 107 7.77 7.58 3.60
N HIS A 108 8.42 6.44 3.41
CA HIS A 108 7.85 5.36 2.62
C HIS A 108 6.55 4.84 3.23
N LEU A 109 6.54 4.55 4.54
CA LEU A 109 5.34 4.11 5.25
C LEU A 109 4.23 5.16 5.21
N PHE A 110 4.58 6.44 5.38
CA PHE A 110 3.62 7.55 5.29
C PHE A 110 2.95 7.59 3.92
N VAL A 111 3.72 7.56 2.83
CA VAL A 111 3.18 7.60 1.47
C VAL A 111 2.27 6.41 1.19
N VAL A 112 2.69 5.19 1.55
CA VAL A 112 1.89 3.98 1.33
C VAL A 112 0.58 4.03 2.11
N VAL A 113 0.62 4.40 3.40
CA VAL A 113 -0.59 4.51 4.24
C VAL A 113 -1.48 5.65 3.73
N ALA A 114 -0.93 6.81 3.38
CA ALA A 114 -1.70 7.93 2.85
C ALA A 114 -2.42 7.55 1.55
N LEU A 115 -1.73 6.96 0.59
CA LEU A 115 -2.33 6.62 -0.70
C LEU A 115 -3.37 5.50 -0.58
N THR A 116 -3.11 4.46 0.20
CA THR A 116 -4.07 3.38 0.43
C THR A 116 -5.30 3.85 1.21
N THR A 117 -5.14 4.75 2.17
CA THR A 117 -6.27 5.35 2.90
C THR A 117 -7.09 6.28 2.01
N LEU A 118 -6.45 7.14 1.22
CA LEU A 118 -7.11 7.99 0.22
C LEU A 118 -7.88 7.15 -0.79
N GLY A 119 -7.28 6.08 -1.32
CA GLY A 119 -7.96 5.13 -2.21
C GLY A 119 -9.19 4.52 -1.55
N SER A 120 -9.09 4.11 -0.29
CA SER A 120 -10.25 3.54 0.45
C SER A 120 -11.39 4.53 0.69
N LEU A 121 -11.07 5.83 0.68
CA LEU A 121 -12.01 6.94 0.82
C LEU A 121 -12.55 7.45 -0.52
N SER A 122 -12.02 6.96 -1.65
CA SER A 122 -12.43 7.42 -2.98
C SER A 122 -13.96 7.36 -3.16
N PRO A 123 -14.59 8.37 -3.79
CA PRO A 123 -16.03 8.37 -4.10
C PRO A 123 -16.45 7.14 -4.92
N VAL A 124 -15.54 6.55 -5.68
CA VAL A 124 -15.74 5.30 -6.41
C VAL A 124 -16.12 4.16 -5.45
N VAL A 125 -15.52 4.11 -4.26
CA VAL A 125 -15.84 3.12 -3.22
C VAL A 125 -17.22 3.39 -2.62
N ASP A 126 -17.59 4.65 -2.46
CA ASP A 126 -18.84 5.05 -1.82
C ASP A 126 -20.06 4.92 -2.73
N ASN A 127 -19.94 5.24 -4.02
CA ASN A 127 -20.97 5.00 -5.03
C ASN A 127 -21.26 3.51 -5.28
N GLN A 128 -20.42 2.61 -4.77
CA GLN A 128 -20.62 1.17 -4.83
C GLN A 128 -21.43 0.65 -3.64
N ARG A 129 -21.89 1.49 -2.70
CA ARG A 129 -22.79 1.07 -1.61
C ARG A 129 -24.26 1.13 -2.05
N PRO A 130 -25.09 0.13 -1.71
CA PRO A 130 -26.53 0.26 -1.92
C PRO A 130 -27.06 1.45 -1.10
N PRO A 131 -28.05 2.20 -1.61
CA PRO A 131 -28.68 3.27 -0.85
C PRO A 131 -29.19 2.70 0.47
N LEU A 132 -29.06 3.49 1.55
CA LEU A 132 -29.62 3.13 2.85
C LEU A 132 -31.09 2.80 2.64
N ARG A 133 -31.46 1.55 2.91
CA ARG A 133 -32.87 1.13 2.92
C ARG A 133 -33.49 1.85 4.10
N ASN A 134 -34.07 3.01 3.84
CA ASN A 134 -34.95 3.70 4.79
C ASN A 134 -36.12 2.74 5.03
N GLY A 135 -36.13 2.14 6.22
CA GLY A 135 -37.27 1.37 6.73
C GLY A 135 -38.37 2.29 7.20
#